data_AF-A0A9X6G208-F1
#
_entry.id   AF-A0A9X6G208-F1
#
_cell.length_a   1.000
_cell.length_b   1.000
_cell.length_c   1.000
_cell.angle_alpha   90.00
_cell.angle_beta   90.00
_cell.angle_gamma   90.00
#
_symmetry.space_group_name_H-M   'P 1'
#
loop_
_entity.id
_entity.type
_entity.pdbx_description
1 polymer ?
#
loop_
_entity_poly.entity_id
_entity_poly.type
_entity_poly.pdbx_seq_one_letter_code
_entity_poly.pdbx_strand_id
1 'polypeptide(L)'
;MNQVEFPVKYFHDNLIFNQDGSCWAYYEAYGIPYEFKGDDDKNTLFMRQLGLFWNYEEEKHLLMIPVYQNFKEKADEFKETVSGELKELAIDHTDDVVHELERKFGKNAVEYRYFIGVKLKVRHIQEGLKEMLYTAFHTFKNTAEQFGLLGDTKILKTDLEMYKREASAFRNKIRKHLAVRSLETNETQWIVLRNFYRTLEAPVTAGWTPPVIDDDSAIFPNQESLLRLTESEVEVKGRHIEMSQIGSDGLDYPAYMSFLSASKIPYTMEFPDQEWMYMIQNIDFPIELSVRTENINHRKALSKLNKKKKDLEDQEAHARENSQTVGLNVYEGVQEATELQALIQKTRMPLVKTSVSFCICAEDLDTMRRNTNSLISIYREMMIELVRPYGDQFLLFNEFIPGARRYVNDYIHFMEPGVLAAGMFGATQDLGDNIGFYIGTTGILNKAVYMTPSLAATNTVANQKTSALSVAVTGSTGSGKSFGTNLIVYLAVLGGAQTLIVDPKGGATRS
;
A
#
# COMPACT_ATOMS: atom_id res chain seq x y z
N MET A 1 -11.39 25.59 -12.19
CA MET A 1 -11.04 24.18 -11.95
C MET A 1 -9.61 24.00 -12.43
N ASN A 2 -8.69 23.59 -11.57
CA ASN A 2 -7.36 23.19 -12.05
C ASN A 2 -7.57 21.92 -12.88
N GLN A 3 -7.34 21.98 -14.19
CA GLN A 3 -7.33 20.78 -15.04
C GLN A 3 -6.14 19.92 -14.60
N VAL A 4 -6.44 18.75 -14.03
CA VAL A 4 -5.44 17.74 -13.73
C VAL A 4 -5.54 16.70 -14.85
N GLU A 5 -4.48 16.58 -15.63
CA GLU A 5 -4.36 15.55 -16.65
C GLU A 5 -4.15 14.19 -15.97
N PHE A 6 -4.80 13.15 -16.49
CA PHE A 6 -4.59 11.79 -16.01
C PHE A 6 -3.10 11.40 -16.17
N PRO A 7 -2.41 11.02 -15.08
CA PRO A 7 -0.95 10.98 -15.08
C PRO A 7 -0.39 9.81 -15.91
N VAL A 8 -1.11 8.70 -16.00
CA VAL A 8 -0.63 7.47 -16.65
C VAL A 8 -0.81 7.56 -18.16
N LYS A 9 0.31 7.48 -18.88
CA LYS A 9 0.38 7.47 -20.33
C LYS A 9 0.34 6.05 -20.91
N TYR A 10 0.98 5.11 -20.24
CA TYR A 10 1.04 3.69 -20.61
C TYR A 10 1.55 2.87 -19.43
N PHE A 11 1.19 1.61 -19.36
CA PHE A 11 1.81 0.68 -18.41
C PHE A 11 2.03 -0.69 -19.05
N HIS A 12 3.05 -1.40 -18.57
CA HIS A 12 3.42 -2.73 -19.03
C HIS A 12 4.11 -3.47 -17.89
N ASP A 13 3.58 -4.64 -17.53
CA ASP A 13 3.94 -5.35 -16.32
C ASP A 13 3.91 -4.39 -15.13
N ASN A 14 5.01 -4.24 -14.43
CA ASN A 14 5.13 -3.38 -13.27
C ASN A 14 5.60 -1.95 -13.57
N LEU A 15 5.77 -1.59 -14.86
CA LEU A 15 6.23 -0.28 -15.29
C LEU A 15 5.05 0.62 -15.65
N ILE A 16 5.08 1.85 -15.16
CA ILE A 16 4.10 2.90 -15.43
C ILE A 16 4.83 4.10 -16.02
N PHE A 17 4.54 4.41 -17.28
CA PHE A 17 5.02 5.58 -17.99
C PHE A 17 4.00 6.70 -17.84
N ASN A 18 4.47 7.87 -17.44
CA ASN A 18 3.60 9.03 -17.19
C ASN A 18 3.67 10.07 -18.31
N GLN A 19 2.70 10.97 -18.32
CA GLN A 19 2.65 12.12 -19.22
C GLN A 19 3.84 13.08 -19.04
N ASP A 20 4.37 13.19 -17.82
CA ASP A 20 5.54 14.03 -17.52
C ASP A 20 6.90 13.40 -17.95
N GLY A 21 6.85 12.26 -18.65
CA GLY A 21 8.02 11.52 -19.11
C GLY A 21 8.70 10.68 -18.03
N SER A 22 8.22 10.71 -16.79
CA SER A 22 8.74 9.82 -15.75
C SER A 22 8.26 8.38 -15.93
N CYS A 23 9.08 7.43 -15.47
CA CYS A 23 8.74 6.02 -15.42
C CYS A 23 8.86 5.52 -13.98
N TRP A 24 7.84 4.83 -13.51
CA TRP A 24 7.78 4.23 -12.19
C TRP A 24 7.72 2.71 -12.32
N ALA A 25 8.35 2.01 -11.38
CA ALA A 25 8.13 0.59 -11.16
C ALA A 25 7.36 0.37 -9.86
N TYR A 26 6.28 -0.40 -9.90
CA TYR A 26 5.53 -0.80 -8.69
C TYR A 26 5.86 -2.24 -8.30
N TYR A 27 5.82 -2.51 -7.00
CA TYR A 27 6.00 -3.85 -6.46
C TYR A 27 4.98 -4.06 -5.37
N GLU A 28 4.43 -5.28 -5.27
CA GLU A 28 3.67 -5.67 -4.09
C GLU A 28 4.64 -6.18 -3.01
N ALA A 29 4.48 -5.67 -1.80
CA ALA A 29 5.15 -6.13 -0.61
C ALA A 29 4.29 -7.18 0.10
N TYR A 30 4.90 -8.31 0.43
CA TYR A 30 4.24 -9.32 1.23
C TYR A 30 4.05 -8.81 2.66
N GLY A 31 2.90 -9.12 3.25
CA GLY A 31 2.62 -8.84 4.65
C GLY A 31 3.71 -9.42 5.56
N ILE A 32 4.16 -8.62 6.53
CA ILE A 32 5.12 -8.99 7.56
C ILE A 32 4.32 -9.37 8.80
N PRO A 33 4.28 -10.64 9.23
CA PRO A 33 3.60 -11.03 10.46
C PRO A 33 4.21 -10.25 11.64
N TYR A 34 3.39 -9.44 12.31
CA TYR A 34 3.88 -8.43 13.24
C TYR A 34 3.27 -8.53 14.66
N GLU A 35 1.95 -8.66 14.79
CA GLU A 35 1.21 -8.55 16.06
C GLU A 35 1.81 -9.34 17.23
N PHE A 36 2.17 -10.61 17.00
CA PHE A 36 2.61 -11.53 18.06
C PHE A 36 4.15 -11.59 18.23
N LYS A 37 4.88 -10.61 17.68
CA LYS A 37 6.35 -10.56 17.80
C LYS A 37 6.78 -9.86 19.08
N GLY A 38 7.81 -10.40 19.73
CA GLY A 38 8.51 -9.71 20.82
C GLY A 38 9.32 -8.51 20.34
N ASP A 39 9.72 -7.66 21.28
CA ASP A 39 10.34 -6.37 20.97
C ASP A 39 11.67 -6.48 20.21
N ASP A 40 12.49 -7.51 20.47
CA ASP A 40 13.74 -7.73 19.74
C ASP A 40 13.50 -8.04 18.25
N ASP A 41 12.46 -8.81 17.98
CA ASP A 41 12.01 -9.15 16.63
C ASP A 41 11.43 -7.92 15.92
N LYS A 42 10.61 -7.12 16.64
CA LYS A 42 10.09 -5.84 16.14
C LYS A 42 11.24 -4.88 15.81
N ASN A 43 12.24 -4.77 16.68
CA ASN A 43 13.44 -3.94 16.45
C ASN A 43 14.25 -4.39 15.24
N THR A 44 14.36 -5.70 15.02
CA THR A 44 14.99 -6.24 13.82
C THR A 44 14.26 -5.81 12.55
N LEU A 45 12.92 -5.81 12.56
CA LEU A 45 12.10 -5.35 11.44
C LEU A 45 12.22 -3.82 11.24
N PHE A 46 12.22 -3.05 12.33
CA PHE A 46 12.47 -1.62 12.29
C PHE A 46 13.81 -1.29 11.63
N MET A 47 14.90 -1.95 12.02
CA MET A 47 16.22 -1.73 11.41
C MET A 47 16.25 -2.07 9.92
N ARG A 48 15.48 -3.09 9.50
CA ARG A 48 15.30 -3.41 8.07
C ARG A 48 14.58 -2.29 7.33
N GLN A 49 13.46 -1.78 7.85
CA GLN A 49 12.74 -0.66 7.22
C GLN A 49 13.54 0.65 7.26
N LEU A 50 14.27 0.92 8.34
CA LEU A 50 15.17 2.05 8.45
C LEU A 50 16.18 2.04 7.30
N GLY A 51 16.74 0.87 6.98
CA GLY A 51 17.64 0.72 5.84
C GLY A 51 17.00 1.04 4.48
N LEU A 52 15.69 0.85 4.30
CA LEU A 52 14.95 1.21 3.08
C LEU A 52 14.85 2.75 2.92
N PHE A 53 14.58 3.45 4.02
CA PHE A 53 14.45 4.91 4.02
C PHE A 53 15.78 5.63 4.17
N TRP A 54 16.86 4.92 4.53
CA TRP A 54 18.20 5.49 4.64
C TRP A 54 19.01 5.36 3.34
N ASN A 55 19.01 4.18 2.72
CA ASN A 55 20.04 3.85 1.71
C ASN A 55 19.65 4.18 0.26
N TYR A 56 18.38 4.47 -0.03
CA TYR A 56 17.86 4.56 -1.40
C TYR A 56 17.39 5.98 -1.72
N GLU A 57 18.02 6.63 -2.71
CA GLU A 57 17.76 8.02 -3.08
C GLU A 57 16.54 8.22 -4.00
N GLU A 58 15.98 7.14 -4.51
CA GLU A 58 14.83 7.17 -5.41
C GLU A 58 13.58 7.71 -4.71
N GLU A 59 12.75 8.44 -5.45
CA GLU A 59 11.42 8.83 -4.99
C GLU A 59 10.58 7.55 -4.85
N LYS A 60 9.88 7.40 -3.72
CA LYS A 60 9.06 6.23 -3.42
C LYS A 60 7.62 6.66 -3.18
N HIS A 61 6.69 5.79 -3.55
CA HIS A 61 5.27 5.92 -3.27
C HIS A 61 4.81 4.63 -2.59
N LEU A 62 4.54 4.71 -1.29
CA LEU A 62 3.99 3.61 -0.52
C LEU A 62 2.47 3.72 -0.56
N LEU A 63 1.80 2.64 -0.92
CA LEU A 63 0.36 2.52 -0.91
C LEU A 63 -0.02 1.35 -0.01
N MET A 64 -0.94 1.59 0.92
CA MET A 64 -1.60 0.54 1.69
C MET A 64 -3.09 0.63 1.34
N ILE A 65 -3.59 -0.45 0.73
CA ILE A 65 -4.90 -0.48 0.08
C ILE A 65 -5.74 -1.55 0.77
N PRO A 66 -6.91 -1.19 1.34
CA PRO A 66 -7.87 -2.15 1.85
C PRO A 66 -8.50 -2.95 0.70
N VAL A 67 -8.62 -4.25 0.89
CA VAL A 67 -9.29 -5.19 -0.02
C VAL A 67 -10.29 -6.00 0.79
N TYR A 68 -11.53 -6.05 0.32
CA TYR A 68 -12.58 -6.84 0.96
C TYR A 68 -12.30 -8.32 0.78
N GLN A 69 -12.39 -9.09 1.86
CA GLN A 69 -12.30 -10.55 1.77
C GLN A 69 -13.52 -11.08 1.02
N ASN A 70 -13.26 -11.72 -0.12
CA ASN A 70 -14.27 -12.50 -0.82
C ASN A 70 -14.26 -13.93 -0.27
N PHE A 71 -15.06 -14.17 0.78
CA PHE A 71 -15.17 -15.47 1.43
C PHE A 71 -15.52 -16.58 0.43
N LYS A 72 -16.42 -16.27 -0.51
CA LYS A 72 -16.88 -17.21 -1.53
C LYS A 72 -15.76 -17.60 -2.50
N GLU A 73 -15.01 -16.63 -3.00
CA GLU A 73 -13.89 -16.90 -3.91
C GLU A 73 -12.80 -17.75 -3.24
N LYS A 74 -12.42 -17.41 -1.99
CA LYS A 74 -11.48 -18.21 -1.20
C LYS A 74 -11.98 -19.65 -0.99
N ALA A 75 -13.28 -19.81 -0.74
CA ALA A 75 -13.89 -21.12 -0.58
C ALA A 75 -13.94 -21.91 -1.89
N ASP A 76 -14.28 -21.27 -3.01
CA ASP A 76 -14.34 -21.92 -4.31
C ASP A 76 -12.93 -22.40 -4.74
N GLU A 77 -11.90 -21.58 -4.54
CA GLU A 77 -10.50 -21.99 -4.73
C GLU A 77 -10.13 -23.16 -3.79
N PHE A 78 -10.54 -23.10 -2.52
CA PHE A 78 -10.25 -24.17 -1.56
C PHE A 78 -10.92 -25.50 -1.95
N LYS A 79 -12.18 -25.50 -2.39
CA LYS A 79 -12.94 -26.69 -2.79
C LYS A 79 -12.26 -27.46 -3.91
N GLU A 80 -11.52 -26.79 -4.80
CA GLU A 80 -10.74 -27.44 -5.85
C GLU A 80 -9.59 -28.30 -5.29
N THR A 81 -9.08 -27.94 -4.11
CA THR A 81 -7.99 -28.66 -3.44
C THR A 81 -8.45 -29.86 -2.61
N VAL A 82 -9.75 -29.94 -2.29
CA VAL A 82 -10.32 -31.00 -1.45
C VAL A 82 -10.39 -32.33 -2.22
N SER A 83 -10.02 -33.42 -1.54
CA SER A 83 -9.97 -34.76 -2.11
C SER A 83 -10.43 -35.83 -1.12
N GLY A 84 -10.49 -37.10 -1.56
CA GLY A 84 -10.87 -38.24 -0.70
C GLY A 84 -12.36 -38.56 -0.69
N GLU A 85 -12.74 -39.54 0.15
CA GLU A 85 -14.11 -40.09 0.21
C GLU A 85 -15.14 -39.11 0.79
N LEU A 86 -14.71 -38.14 1.61
CA LEU A 86 -15.58 -37.16 2.27
C LEU A 86 -15.67 -35.83 1.52
N LYS A 87 -15.25 -35.79 0.25
CA LYS A 87 -15.18 -34.56 -0.54
C LYS A 87 -16.49 -33.78 -0.57
N GLU A 88 -17.62 -34.44 -0.80
CA GLU A 88 -18.94 -33.78 -0.83
C GLU A 88 -19.27 -33.13 0.52
N LEU A 89 -19.05 -33.85 1.62
CA LEU A 89 -19.28 -33.33 2.97
C LEU A 89 -18.36 -32.15 3.31
N ALA A 90 -17.12 -32.17 2.82
CA ALA A 90 -16.18 -31.07 3.02
C ALA A 90 -16.56 -29.81 2.22
N ILE A 91 -17.12 -29.98 1.02
CA ILE A 91 -17.66 -28.87 0.22
C ILE A 91 -18.86 -28.26 0.96
N ASP A 92 -19.82 -29.09 1.38
CA ASP A 92 -21.01 -28.63 2.12
C ASP A 92 -20.62 -27.90 3.41
N HIS A 93 -19.68 -28.45 4.19
CA HIS A 93 -19.16 -27.81 5.40
C HIS A 93 -18.53 -26.44 5.10
N THR A 94 -17.78 -26.34 4.00
CA THR A 94 -17.15 -25.08 3.59
C THR A 94 -18.21 -24.04 3.21
N ASP A 95 -19.26 -24.44 2.50
CA ASP A 95 -20.37 -23.56 2.13
C ASP A 95 -21.15 -23.06 3.35
N ASP A 96 -21.45 -23.93 4.32
CA ASP A 96 -22.09 -23.55 5.58
C ASP A 96 -21.24 -22.52 6.36
N VAL A 97 -19.92 -22.73 6.38
CA VAL A 97 -18.98 -21.79 7.02
C VAL A 97 -18.98 -20.45 6.31
N VAL A 98 -18.93 -20.41 4.98
CA VAL A 98 -18.98 -19.15 4.21
C VAL A 98 -20.25 -18.38 4.54
N HIS A 99 -21.40 -19.04 4.56
CA HIS A 99 -22.67 -18.39 4.93
C HIS A 99 -22.61 -17.76 6.31
N GLU A 100 -22.03 -18.45 7.29
CA GLU A 100 -21.87 -17.93 8.65
C GLU A 100 -20.84 -16.79 8.75
N LEU A 101 -19.76 -16.82 7.96
CA LEU A 101 -18.76 -15.76 7.90
C LEU A 101 -19.34 -14.50 7.26
N GLU A 102 -20.07 -14.63 6.15
CA GLU A 102 -20.77 -13.51 5.51
C GLU A 102 -21.81 -12.90 6.46
N ARG A 103 -22.57 -13.74 7.17
CA ARG A 103 -23.56 -13.29 8.16
C ARG A 103 -22.92 -12.54 9.34
N LYS A 104 -21.75 -12.98 9.81
CA LYS A 104 -21.07 -12.40 10.98
C LYS A 104 -20.20 -11.19 10.64
N PHE A 105 -19.49 -11.23 9.53
CA PHE A 105 -18.44 -10.27 9.19
C PHE A 105 -18.79 -9.40 7.98
N GLY A 106 -19.69 -9.84 7.10
CA GLY A 106 -20.16 -9.08 5.95
C GLY A 106 -19.04 -8.38 5.19
N LYS A 107 -19.24 -7.09 4.88
CA LYS A 107 -18.25 -6.22 4.21
C LYS A 107 -17.13 -5.69 5.13
N ASN A 108 -17.11 -6.06 6.41
CA ASN A 108 -16.12 -5.51 7.37
C ASN A 108 -14.83 -6.33 7.44
N ALA A 109 -14.78 -7.50 6.79
CA ALA A 109 -13.59 -8.31 6.70
C ALA A 109 -12.63 -7.73 5.64
N VAL A 110 -11.75 -6.83 6.07
CA VAL A 110 -10.79 -6.16 5.19
C VAL A 110 -9.37 -6.67 5.45
N GLU A 111 -8.70 -7.06 4.38
CA GLU A 111 -7.26 -7.30 4.31
C GLU A 111 -6.56 -6.07 3.70
N TYR A 112 -5.25 -5.95 3.91
CA TYR A 112 -4.48 -4.84 3.34
C TYR A 112 -3.40 -5.36 2.41
N ARG A 113 -3.39 -4.83 1.19
CA ARG A 113 -2.31 -5.02 0.22
C ARG A 113 -1.36 -3.83 0.26
N TYR A 114 -0.07 -4.10 0.15
CA TYR A 114 0.98 -3.10 0.30
C TYR A 114 1.75 -2.97 -1.01
N PHE A 115 1.84 -1.76 -1.56
CA PHE A 115 2.58 -1.50 -2.78
C PHE A 115 3.67 -0.46 -2.56
N ILE A 116 4.83 -0.69 -3.16
CA ILE A 116 5.92 0.28 -3.23
C ILE A 116 6.20 0.63 -4.69
N GLY A 117 5.85 1.84 -5.07
CA GLY A 117 6.27 2.48 -6.31
C GLY A 117 7.63 3.13 -6.13
N VAL A 118 8.52 3.01 -7.12
CA VAL A 118 9.79 3.72 -7.19
C VAL A 118 9.92 4.43 -8.52
N LYS A 119 10.34 5.69 -8.50
CA LYS A 119 10.66 6.44 -9.72
C LYS A 119 12.02 6.01 -10.25
N LEU A 120 12.03 5.41 -11.43
CA LEU A 120 13.25 4.90 -12.04
C LEU A 120 14.08 6.04 -12.62
N LYS A 121 15.40 5.98 -12.42
CA LYS A 121 16.37 6.92 -12.96
C LYS A 121 17.30 6.19 -13.92
N VAL A 122 16.96 6.15 -15.20
CA VAL A 122 17.86 5.59 -16.21
C VAL A 122 18.94 6.62 -16.53
N ARG A 123 20.19 6.34 -16.13
CA ARG A 123 21.33 7.14 -16.56
C ARG A 123 21.66 6.77 -18.00
N HIS A 124 21.35 7.66 -18.95
CA HIS A 124 21.85 7.51 -20.32
C HIS A 124 23.39 7.53 -20.28
N ILE A 125 24.01 6.39 -20.58
CA ILE A 125 25.44 6.30 -20.83
C ILE A 125 25.71 7.12 -22.09
N GLN A 126 26.27 8.31 -21.93
CA GLN A 126 26.89 9.08 -23.01
C GLN A 126 28.08 8.25 -23.50
N GLU A 127 28.17 7.84 -24.77
CA GLU A 127 28.72 8.68 -25.84
C GLU A 127 28.16 8.38 -27.26
N GLY A 128 27.27 7.39 -27.44
CA GLY A 128 26.75 7.03 -28.78
C GLY A 128 25.31 7.46 -29.10
N LEU A 129 24.51 7.82 -28.09
CA LEU A 129 23.06 8.05 -28.22
C LEU A 129 22.66 9.53 -28.20
N LYS A 130 23.61 10.45 -27.97
CA LYS A 130 23.33 11.90 -27.99
C LYS A 130 22.88 12.36 -29.38
N GLU A 131 23.46 11.85 -30.46
CA GLU A 131 23.01 12.18 -31.82
C GLU A 131 21.61 11.62 -32.11
N MET A 132 21.30 10.41 -31.63
CA MET A 132 19.97 9.81 -31.82
C MET A 132 18.89 10.51 -31.00
N LEU A 133 19.21 11.00 -29.79
CA LEU A 133 18.31 11.80 -28.95
C LEU A 133 18.17 13.23 -29.46
N TYR A 134 19.24 13.89 -29.93
CA TYR A 134 19.11 15.19 -30.61
C TYR A 134 18.21 15.06 -31.84
N THR A 135 18.37 13.98 -32.60
CA THR A 135 17.49 13.68 -33.73
C THR A 135 16.07 13.37 -33.25
N ALA A 136 15.87 12.51 -32.26
CA ALA A 136 14.54 12.17 -31.74
C ALA A 136 13.80 13.37 -31.13
N PHE A 137 14.50 14.27 -30.43
CA PHE A 137 13.94 15.50 -29.86
C PHE A 137 13.63 16.55 -30.93
N HIS A 138 14.46 16.67 -31.98
CA HIS A 138 14.17 17.52 -33.13
C HIS A 138 13.12 16.94 -34.08
N THR A 139 13.01 15.62 -34.20
CA THR A 139 11.93 14.93 -34.91
C THR A 139 10.63 15.05 -34.12
N PHE A 140 10.67 15.01 -32.77
CA PHE A 140 9.56 15.36 -31.88
C PHE A 140 9.00 16.74 -32.21
N LYS A 141 9.88 17.75 -32.30
CA LYS A 141 9.46 19.13 -32.55
C LYS A 141 9.04 19.40 -34.00
N ASN A 142 9.73 18.82 -34.99
CA ASN A 142 9.45 19.10 -36.40
C ASN A 142 8.26 18.29 -36.95
N THR A 143 7.92 17.14 -36.35
CA THR A 143 6.73 16.36 -36.74
C THR A 143 5.45 16.93 -36.14
N ALA A 144 5.55 17.61 -34.99
CA ALA A 144 4.45 18.33 -34.34
C ALA A 144 3.89 19.49 -35.20
N GLU A 145 4.67 20.04 -36.13
CA GLU A 145 4.20 21.10 -37.04
C GLU A 145 3.50 20.56 -38.30
N GLN A 146 3.66 19.27 -38.63
CA GLN A 146 3.20 18.71 -39.92
C GLN A 146 1.89 17.92 -39.84
N PHE A 147 1.49 17.43 -38.67
CA PHE A 147 0.24 16.67 -38.47
C PHE A 147 -0.46 17.10 -37.19
N GLY A 148 -1.33 18.12 -37.27
CA GLY A 148 -2.11 18.64 -36.13
C GLY A 148 -3.13 17.66 -35.52
N LEU A 149 -2.68 16.53 -35.00
CA LEU A 149 -3.43 15.45 -34.38
C LEU A 149 -2.62 14.90 -33.18
N LEU A 150 -3.18 15.07 -31.98
CA LEU A 150 -2.98 14.29 -30.74
C LEU A 150 -1.58 13.66 -30.49
N GLY A 151 -0.75 14.39 -29.74
CA GLY A 151 0.11 13.87 -28.66
C GLY A 151 1.17 12.81 -28.97
N ASP A 152 2.39 13.27 -29.24
CA ASP A 152 3.71 12.67 -28.94
C ASP A 152 3.74 11.42 -28.03
N THR A 153 3.41 10.25 -28.56
CA THR A 153 3.19 9.00 -27.80
C THR A 153 4.21 7.90 -28.12
N LYS A 154 5.48 8.22 -28.39
CA LYS A 154 6.49 7.19 -28.69
C LYS A 154 7.22 6.69 -27.42
N ILE A 155 7.30 5.38 -27.21
CA ILE A 155 8.20 4.74 -26.23
C ILE A 155 9.17 3.82 -26.99
N LEU A 156 10.48 4.05 -26.86
CA LEU A 156 11.48 3.21 -27.51
C LEU A 156 11.57 1.82 -26.84
N LYS A 157 11.67 0.76 -27.63
CA LYS A 157 11.87 -0.61 -27.11
C LYS A 157 13.17 -0.72 -26.31
N THR A 158 14.21 0.02 -26.70
CA THR A 158 15.47 0.10 -25.96
C THR A 158 15.27 0.70 -24.57
N ASP A 159 14.47 1.77 -24.45
CA ASP A 159 14.19 2.41 -23.17
C ASP A 159 13.35 1.49 -22.28
N LEU A 160 12.34 0.82 -22.85
CA LEU A 160 11.54 -0.18 -22.14
C LEU A 160 12.43 -1.26 -21.51
N GLU A 161 13.37 -1.82 -22.27
CA GLU A 161 14.31 -2.83 -21.77
C GLU A 161 15.27 -2.27 -20.70
N MET A 162 15.73 -1.01 -20.85
CA MET A 162 16.54 -0.36 -19.82
C MET A 162 15.76 -0.17 -18.52
N TYR A 163 14.50 0.25 -18.59
CA TYR A 163 13.62 0.39 -17.42
C TYR A 163 13.33 -0.97 -16.77
N LYS A 164 13.10 -2.03 -17.55
CA LYS A 164 12.92 -3.40 -17.02
C LYS A 164 14.16 -3.87 -16.23
N ARG A 165 15.36 -3.60 -16.75
CA ARG A 165 16.63 -3.91 -16.06
C ARG A 165 16.80 -3.10 -14.78
N GLU A 166 16.54 -1.80 -14.81
CA GLU A 166 16.65 -0.94 -13.62
C GLU A 166 15.63 -1.33 -12.54
N ALA A 167 14.39 -1.64 -12.95
CA ALA A 167 13.36 -2.15 -12.05
C ALA A 167 13.82 -3.46 -11.37
N SER A 168 14.30 -4.42 -12.15
CA SER A 168 14.81 -5.69 -11.63
C SER A 168 15.99 -5.50 -10.67
N ALA A 169 16.90 -4.59 -11.00
CA ALA A 169 18.03 -4.23 -10.13
C ALA A 169 17.55 -3.61 -8.81
N PHE A 170 16.59 -2.69 -8.85
CA PHE A 170 16.02 -2.07 -7.65
C PHE A 170 15.31 -3.09 -6.77
N ARG A 171 14.46 -3.96 -7.35
CA ARG A 171 13.77 -5.05 -6.63
C ARG A 171 14.76 -5.91 -5.84
N ASN A 172 15.85 -6.32 -6.48
CA ASN A 172 16.88 -7.14 -5.84
C ASN A 172 17.59 -6.40 -4.70
N LYS A 173 17.82 -5.09 -4.83
CA LYS A 173 18.42 -4.27 -3.76
C LYS A 173 17.51 -4.20 -2.53
N ILE A 174 16.21 -3.98 -2.71
CA ILE A 174 15.28 -3.73 -1.58
C ILE A 174 14.79 -5.01 -0.89
N ARG A 175 14.93 -6.18 -1.52
CA ARG A 175 14.41 -7.47 -1.01
C ARG A 175 14.84 -7.82 0.42
N LYS A 176 16.02 -7.36 0.85
CA LYS A 176 16.52 -7.56 2.22
C LYS A 176 15.82 -6.70 3.28
N HIS A 177 15.21 -5.60 2.84
CA HIS A 177 14.47 -4.67 3.69
C HIS A 177 12.98 -4.98 3.71
N LEU A 178 12.42 -5.30 2.54
CA LEU A 178 11.01 -5.61 2.34
C LEU A 178 10.90 -6.72 1.29
N ALA A 179 10.21 -7.81 1.63
CA ALA A 179 9.98 -8.90 0.69
C ALA A 179 8.96 -8.45 -0.36
N VAL A 180 9.38 -8.35 -1.62
CA VAL A 180 8.57 -7.77 -2.70
C VAL A 180 8.55 -8.63 -3.97
N ARG A 181 7.47 -8.51 -4.74
CA ARG A 181 7.33 -9.05 -6.10
C ARG A 181 6.96 -7.96 -7.10
N SER A 182 7.41 -8.12 -8.35
CA SER A 182 6.97 -7.26 -9.45
C SER A 182 5.50 -7.52 -9.74
N LEU A 183 4.74 -6.46 -10.02
CA LEU A 183 3.36 -6.58 -10.47
C LEU A 183 3.27 -7.16 -11.88
N GLU A 184 2.22 -7.93 -12.12
CA GLU A 184 1.80 -8.29 -13.47
C GLU A 184 0.93 -7.18 -14.09
N THR A 185 0.74 -7.24 -15.42
CA THR A 185 -0.02 -6.19 -16.13
C THR A 185 -1.45 -6.02 -15.59
N ASN A 186 -2.15 -7.12 -15.28
CA ASN A 186 -3.50 -7.07 -14.68
C ASN A 186 -3.49 -6.41 -13.29
N GLU A 187 -2.44 -6.59 -12.51
CA GLU A 187 -2.32 -6.00 -11.18
C GLU A 187 -2.01 -4.50 -11.26
N THR A 188 -1.19 -4.11 -12.23
CA THR A 188 -0.97 -2.70 -12.55
C THR A 188 -2.26 -2.04 -13.04
N GLN A 189 -3.05 -2.74 -13.86
CA GLN A 189 -4.39 -2.30 -14.24
C GLN A 189 -5.28 -2.12 -13.01
N TRP A 190 -5.28 -3.10 -12.08
CA TRP A 190 -6.08 -3.06 -10.85
C TRP A 190 -5.72 -1.84 -9.97
N ILE A 191 -4.43 -1.61 -9.66
CA ILE A 191 -4.04 -0.46 -8.82
C ILE A 191 -4.36 0.90 -9.45
N VAL A 192 -4.44 0.97 -10.79
CA VAL A 192 -4.88 2.18 -11.50
C VAL A 192 -6.40 2.32 -11.41
N LEU A 193 -7.14 1.30 -11.85
CA LEU A 193 -8.62 1.26 -11.88
C LEU A 193 -9.24 1.49 -10.52
N ARG A 194 -8.69 0.85 -9.48
CA ARG A 194 -9.22 0.85 -8.12
C ARG A 194 -9.36 2.26 -7.53
N ASN A 195 -8.66 3.27 -8.05
CA ASN A 195 -8.89 4.67 -7.67
C ASN A 195 -10.32 5.15 -8.00
N PHE A 196 -10.97 4.55 -8.98
CA PHE A 196 -12.35 4.86 -9.39
C PHE A 196 -13.36 3.86 -8.81
N TYR A 197 -12.90 2.79 -8.16
CA TYR A 197 -13.71 1.71 -7.57
C TYR A 197 -13.26 1.48 -6.12
N ARG A 198 -13.52 2.46 -5.24
CA ARG A 198 -13.10 2.40 -3.82
C ARG A 198 -14.07 1.66 -2.91
N THR A 199 -15.35 1.59 -3.30
CA THR A 199 -16.46 0.96 -2.56
C THR A 199 -16.93 -0.33 -3.21
N LEU A 200 -16.47 -0.60 -4.44
CA LEU A 200 -16.77 -1.80 -5.20
C LEU A 200 -15.46 -2.48 -5.63
N GLU A 201 -15.55 -3.74 -6.04
CA GLU A 201 -14.41 -4.42 -6.67
C GLU A 201 -14.13 -3.79 -8.05
N ALA A 202 -12.86 -3.53 -8.34
CA ALA A 202 -12.47 -2.93 -9.60
C ALA A 202 -12.66 -3.95 -10.76
N PRO A 203 -13.32 -3.57 -11.87
CA PRO A 203 -13.57 -4.48 -12.99
C PRO A 203 -12.29 -4.68 -13.83
N VAL A 204 -11.40 -5.55 -13.36
CA VAL A 204 -10.18 -5.92 -14.08
C VAL A 204 -10.54 -6.87 -15.22
N THR A 205 -10.02 -6.59 -16.41
CA THR A 205 -10.20 -7.48 -17.56
C THR A 205 -8.99 -8.40 -17.67
N ALA A 206 -9.16 -9.67 -17.31
CA ALA A 206 -8.06 -10.64 -17.34
C ALA A 206 -7.42 -10.74 -18.73
N GLY A 207 -6.10 -10.53 -18.81
CA GLY A 207 -5.34 -10.63 -20.05
C GLY A 207 -5.44 -9.40 -20.94
N TRP A 208 -6.16 -8.36 -20.51
CA TRP A 208 -6.15 -7.08 -21.19
C TRP A 208 -4.83 -6.35 -20.96
N THR A 209 -4.27 -5.81 -22.04
CA THR A 209 -3.11 -4.93 -21.98
C THR A 209 -3.45 -3.62 -22.70
N PRO A 210 -2.88 -2.47 -22.28
CA PRO A 210 -3.15 -1.22 -22.97
C PRO A 210 -2.73 -1.34 -24.44
N PRO A 211 -3.64 -1.09 -25.40
CA PRO A 211 -3.36 -1.32 -26.80
C PRO A 211 -2.25 -0.37 -27.29
N VAL A 212 -1.33 -0.93 -28.05
CA VAL A 212 -0.19 -0.21 -28.66
C VAL A 212 -0.15 -0.48 -30.17
N ILE A 213 0.30 0.50 -30.93
CA ILE A 213 0.82 0.25 -32.27
C ILE A 213 2.29 -0.13 -32.09
N ASP A 214 2.64 -1.35 -32.51
CA ASP A 214 4.00 -1.87 -32.39
C ASP A 214 4.78 -1.67 -33.69
N ASP A 215 5.92 -1.01 -33.60
CA ASP A 215 6.89 -0.78 -34.66
C ASP A 215 8.21 -1.51 -34.32
N ASP A 216 9.10 -1.72 -35.30
CA ASP A 216 10.37 -2.43 -35.08
C ASP A 216 11.21 -1.82 -33.95
N SER A 217 11.15 -0.50 -33.77
CA SER A 217 11.98 0.25 -32.83
C SER A 217 11.24 0.80 -31.60
N ALA A 218 9.91 0.86 -31.64
CA ALA A 218 9.12 1.61 -30.67
C ALA A 218 7.70 1.08 -30.54
N ILE A 219 7.06 1.42 -29.42
CA ILE A 219 5.62 1.23 -29.20
C ILE A 219 4.94 2.60 -29.13
N PHE A 220 3.73 2.68 -29.66
CA PHE A 220 2.89 3.87 -29.60
C PHE A 220 1.61 3.56 -28.83
N PRO A 221 1.51 3.94 -27.54
CA PRO A 221 0.32 3.69 -26.74
C PRO A 221 -0.90 4.44 -27.24
N ASN A 222 -2.03 3.74 -27.29
CA ASN A 222 -3.32 4.36 -27.52
C ASN A 222 -3.88 4.92 -26.20
N GLN A 223 -3.75 6.24 -26.02
CA GLN A 223 -4.19 6.93 -24.81
C GLN A 223 -5.70 6.90 -24.60
N GLU A 224 -6.52 6.90 -25.67
CA GLU A 224 -7.98 6.88 -25.53
C GLU A 224 -8.45 5.62 -24.81
N SER A 225 -7.76 4.49 -25.02
CA SER A 225 -8.10 3.22 -24.36
C SER A 225 -7.79 3.23 -22.85
N LEU A 226 -6.80 4.02 -22.41
CA LEU A 226 -6.49 4.20 -20.99
C LEU A 226 -7.47 5.14 -20.32
N LEU A 227 -7.98 6.16 -21.03
CA LEU A 227 -9.00 7.05 -20.49
C LEU A 227 -10.31 6.33 -20.18
N ARG A 228 -10.63 5.24 -20.89
CA ARG A 228 -11.76 4.37 -20.57
C ARG A 228 -11.67 3.75 -19.16
N LEU A 229 -10.44 3.57 -18.64
CA LEU A 229 -10.23 3.11 -17.26
C LEU A 229 -10.62 4.17 -16.21
N THR A 230 -10.90 5.39 -16.63
CA THR A 230 -11.18 6.55 -15.75
C THR A 230 -12.61 7.07 -15.89
N GLU A 231 -13.48 6.33 -16.60
CA GLU A 231 -14.88 6.67 -16.81
C GLU A 231 -15.64 6.62 -15.48
N SER A 232 -15.84 7.79 -14.88
CA SER A 232 -16.65 7.97 -13.69
C SER A 232 -17.12 9.42 -13.57
N GLU A 233 -18.35 9.61 -13.12
CA GLU A 233 -18.83 10.94 -12.74
C GLU A 233 -18.24 11.32 -11.39
N VAL A 234 -17.52 12.45 -11.34
CA VAL A 234 -16.82 12.92 -10.15
C VAL A 234 -17.23 14.36 -9.84
N GLU A 235 -17.84 14.57 -8.67
CA GLU A 235 -18.18 15.90 -8.17
C GLU A 235 -17.40 16.23 -6.90
N VAL A 236 -16.69 17.36 -6.91
CA VAL A 236 -15.88 17.82 -5.78
C VAL A 236 -16.70 18.76 -4.90
N LYS A 237 -17.06 18.33 -3.70
CA LYS A 237 -17.90 19.06 -2.76
C LYS A 237 -17.09 19.58 -1.58
N GLY A 238 -16.20 20.55 -1.83
CA GLY A 238 -15.43 21.25 -0.81
C GLY A 238 -14.42 20.35 -0.07
N ARG A 239 -14.89 19.54 0.89
CA ARG A 239 -14.08 18.64 1.72
C ARG A 239 -14.30 17.15 1.45
N HIS A 240 -15.10 16.80 0.45
CA HIS A 240 -15.26 15.42 0.00
C HIS A 240 -15.47 15.37 -1.52
N ILE A 241 -15.37 14.18 -2.07
CA ILE A 241 -15.70 13.84 -3.46
C ILE A 241 -16.92 12.92 -3.44
N GLU A 242 -17.85 13.16 -4.34
CA GLU A 242 -18.97 12.29 -4.66
C GLU A 242 -18.68 11.67 -6.02
N MET A 243 -18.82 10.35 -6.12
CA MET A 243 -18.49 9.59 -7.32
C MET A 243 -19.56 8.56 -7.61
N SER A 244 -19.91 8.35 -8.89
CA SER A 244 -20.69 7.18 -9.33
C SER A 244 -19.78 6.07 -9.82
N GLN A 245 -20.02 4.85 -9.33
CA GLN A 245 -19.28 3.64 -9.71
C GLN A 245 -20.25 2.63 -10.32
N ILE A 246 -19.88 2.03 -11.46
CA ILE A 246 -20.72 1.05 -12.14
C ILE A 246 -20.43 -0.34 -11.55
N GLY A 247 -21.45 -0.98 -10.97
CA GLY A 247 -21.36 -2.35 -10.44
C GLY A 247 -21.24 -3.40 -11.54
N SER A 248 -20.91 -4.63 -11.14
CA SER A 248 -20.88 -5.79 -12.06
C SER A 248 -22.26 -6.15 -12.64
N ASP A 249 -23.33 -5.69 -12.00
CA ASP A 249 -24.72 -5.74 -12.45
C ASP A 249 -25.10 -4.62 -13.43
N GLY A 250 -24.18 -3.69 -13.70
CA GLY A 250 -24.38 -2.53 -14.58
C GLY A 250 -25.16 -1.38 -13.93
N LEU A 251 -25.38 -1.41 -12.62
CA LEU A 251 -26.06 -0.34 -11.88
C LEU A 251 -25.07 0.68 -11.32
N ASP A 252 -25.53 1.92 -11.16
CA ASP A 252 -24.76 2.98 -10.51
C ASP A 252 -24.84 2.88 -8.98
N TYR A 253 -23.67 2.90 -8.35
CA TYR A 253 -23.48 2.90 -6.90
C TYR A 253 -22.75 4.16 -6.46
N PRO A 254 -23.27 4.87 -5.44
CA PRO A 254 -22.62 6.07 -4.93
C PRO A 254 -21.38 5.73 -4.10
N ALA A 255 -20.35 6.56 -4.24
CA ALA A 255 -19.14 6.50 -3.44
C ALA A 255 -18.77 7.89 -2.92
N TYR A 256 -18.64 8.00 -1.61
CA TYR A 256 -18.26 9.24 -0.93
C TYR A 256 -16.84 9.12 -0.39
N MET A 257 -15.95 9.99 -0.82
CA MET A 257 -14.53 9.96 -0.46
C MET A 257 -14.11 11.22 0.27
N SER A 258 -13.33 11.07 1.34
CA SER A 258 -12.66 12.18 2.00
C SER A 258 -11.17 11.91 2.11
N PHE A 259 -10.38 12.83 1.58
CA PHE A 259 -8.94 12.80 1.63
C PHE A 259 -8.42 13.69 2.76
N LEU A 260 -7.55 13.12 3.58
CA LEU A 260 -6.87 13.80 4.68
C LEU A 260 -5.38 13.88 4.38
N SER A 261 -4.72 14.91 4.87
CA SER A 261 -3.26 15.02 4.88
C SER A 261 -2.77 15.21 6.31
N ALA A 262 -1.64 14.60 6.66
CA ALA A 262 -1.01 14.85 7.95
C ALA A 262 -0.37 16.24 7.94
N SER A 263 -0.92 17.19 8.71
CA SER A 263 -0.38 18.54 8.87
C SER A 263 0.76 18.61 9.87
N LYS A 264 0.77 17.72 10.87
CA LYS A 264 1.83 17.60 11.87
C LYS A 264 2.13 16.13 12.09
N ILE A 265 3.42 15.77 12.07
CA ILE A 265 3.94 14.45 12.44
C ILE A 265 5.10 14.71 13.41
N PRO A 266 5.23 13.95 14.51
CA PRO A 266 6.39 14.03 15.39
C PRO A 266 7.73 13.86 14.62
N TYR A 267 8.76 14.60 15.00
CA TYR A 267 10.09 14.53 14.37
C TYR A 267 10.83 13.22 14.69
N THR A 268 10.51 12.64 15.83
CA THR A 268 10.96 11.33 16.30
C THR A 268 9.72 10.56 16.76
N MET A 269 9.79 9.24 16.66
CA MET A 269 8.76 8.35 17.21
C MET A 269 9.45 7.31 18.07
N GLU A 270 8.82 7.01 19.20
CA GLU A 270 9.24 5.89 20.02
C GLU A 270 8.89 4.58 19.29
N PHE A 271 9.74 3.58 19.45
CA PHE A 271 9.53 2.27 18.85
C PHE A 271 10.07 1.20 19.81
N PRO A 272 9.31 0.12 20.07
CA PRO A 272 7.98 -0.20 19.54
C PRO A 272 6.84 0.66 20.16
N ASP A 273 5.59 0.40 19.74
CA ASP A 273 4.29 0.84 20.31
C ASP A 273 3.64 2.09 19.68
N GLN A 274 4.33 2.80 18.79
CA GLN A 274 3.77 3.94 18.03
C GLN A 274 3.74 3.70 16.52
N GLU A 275 3.48 2.47 16.08
CA GLU A 275 3.48 2.10 14.67
C GLU A 275 2.28 2.70 13.91
N TRP A 276 2.42 3.97 13.52
CA TRP A 276 1.32 4.78 13.00
C TRP A 276 0.72 4.32 11.67
N MET A 277 1.47 3.62 10.79
CA MET A 277 0.86 3.02 9.58
C MET A 277 0.19 1.70 9.92
N TYR A 278 0.83 0.87 10.76
CA TYR A 278 0.29 -0.39 11.23
C TYR A 278 -1.04 -0.23 11.98
N MET A 279 -1.17 0.84 12.78
CA MET A 279 -2.36 1.17 13.57
C MET A 279 -3.64 1.22 12.74
N ILE A 280 -3.56 1.52 11.43
CA ILE A 280 -4.71 1.47 10.50
C ILE A 280 -5.44 0.12 10.57
N GLN A 281 -4.73 -0.99 10.81
CA GLN A 281 -5.35 -2.31 10.92
C GLN A 281 -6.15 -2.52 12.21
N ASN A 282 -5.95 -1.68 13.23
CA ASN A 282 -6.72 -1.71 14.47
C ASN A 282 -8.06 -0.95 14.37
N ILE A 283 -8.33 -0.33 13.23
CA ILE A 283 -9.54 0.47 13.00
C ILE A 283 -10.60 -0.39 12.30
N ASP A 284 -11.85 -0.23 12.70
CA ASP A 284 -13.01 -1.03 12.28
C ASP A 284 -13.63 -0.58 10.94
N PHE A 285 -12.93 0.26 10.17
CA PHE A 285 -13.33 0.68 8.82
C PHE A 285 -12.12 0.80 7.88
N PRO A 286 -12.31 0.60 6.56
CA PRO A 286 -11.22 0.60 5.59
C PRO A 286 -10.60 1.98 5.42
N ILE A 287 -9.27 2.05 5.42
CA ILE A 287 -8.53 3.30 5.25
C ILE A 287 -7.44 3.15 4.18
N GLU A 288 -7.55 4.04 3.20
CA GLU A 288 -6.51 4.48 2.28
C GLU A 288 -5.26 5.03 2.92
N LEU A 289 -4.04 4.55 2.64
CA LEU A 289 -2.81 5.30 2.94
C LEU A 289 -1.91 5.44 1.71
N SER A 290 -1.53 6.68 1.42
CA SER A 290 -0.51 7.06 0.44
C SER A 290 0.61 7.84 1.12
N VAL A 291 1.83 7.33 1.01
CA VAL A 291 3.03 7.98 1.56
C VAL A 291 4.03 8.20 0.43
N ARG A 292 4.38 9.46 0.17
CA ARG A 292 5.38 9.81 -0.86
C ARG A 292 6.64 10.28 -0.21
N THR A 293 7.76 9.63 -0.52
CA THR A 293 9.05 9.91 0.12
C THR A 293 10.13 10.22 -0.91
N GLU A 294 11.01 11.17 -0.58
CA GLU A 294 12.19 11.51 -1.37
C GLU A 294 13.37 11.75 -0.43
N ASN A 295 14.44 10.97 -0.59
CA ASN A 295 15.63 11.10 0.22
C ASN A 295 16.45 12.32 -0.21
N ILE A 296 16.80 13.16 0.76
CA ILE A 296 17.66 14.33 0.60
C ILE A 296 18.98 14.03 1.30
N ASN A 297 20.07 14.03 0.53
CA ASN A 297 21.40 13.79 1.07
C ASN A 297 21.78 14.77 2.19
N HIS A 298 22.67 14.35 3.09
CA HIS A 298 23.03 15.10 4.30
C HIS A 298 23.47 16.56 4.02
N ARG A 299 24.18 16.83 2.91
CA ARG A 299 24.63 18.19 2.58
C ARG A 299 23.47 19.12 2.24
N LYS A 300 22.56 18.67 1.36
CA LYS A 300 21.36 19.42 1.00
C LYS A 300 20.38 19.50 2.18
N ALA A 301 20.32 18.45 3.00
CA ALA A 301 19.51 18.39 4.21
C ALA A 301 19.90 19.50 5.20
N LEU A 302 21.20 19.64 5.52
CA LEU A 302 21.68 20.71 6.39
C LEU A 302 21.35 22.10 5.85
N SER A 303 21.54 22.34 4.55
CA SER A 303 21.22 23.63 3.95
C SER A 303 19.73 23.97 4.04
N LYS A 304 18.83 23.00 3.78
CA LYS A 304 17.38 23.18 3.91
C LYS A 304 16.95 23.38 5.36
N LEU A 305 17.51 22.61 6.28
CA LEU A 305 17.19 22.71 7.70
C LEU A 305 17.65 24.05 8.28
N ASN A 306 18.84 24.52 7.90
CA ASN A 306 19.31 25.86 8.28
C ASN A 306 18.36 26.96 7.79
N LYS A 307 17.84 26.83 6.56
CA LYS A 307 16.86 27.78 6.03
C LYS A 307 15.57 27.75 6.84
N LYS A 308 15.00 26.56 7.08
CA LYS A 308 13.75 26.40 7.84
C LYS A 308 13.89 26.89 9.29
N LYS A 309 15.02 26.60 9.93
CA LYS A 309 15.35 27.10 11.27
C LYS A 309 15.42 28.62 11.28
N LYS A 310 16.12 29.23 10.32
CA LYS A 310 16.19 30.69 10.20
C LYS A 310 14.81 31.32 10.00
N ASP A 311 13.97 30.73 9.15
CA ASP A 311 12.60 31.22 8.92
C ASP A 311 11.76 31.21 10.23
N LEU A 312 11.96 30.21 11.11
CA LEU A 312 11.33 30.15 12.43
C LEU A 312 11.92 31.14 13.45
N GLU A 313 13.24 31.32 13.46
CA GLU A 313 13.93 32.32 14.28
C GLU A 313 13.50 33.75 13.88
N ASP A 314 13.33 34.01 12.58
CA ASP A 314 12.84 35.29 12.06
C ASP A 314 11.36 35.53 12.49
N GLN A 315 10.51 34.49 12.49
CA GLN A 315 9.14 34.57 13.03
C GLN A 315 9.13 34.86 14.55
N GLU A 316 10.02 34.23 15.31
CA GLU A 316 10.19 34.48 16.74
C GLU A 316 10.62 35.94 17.00
N ALA A 317 11.59 36.43 16.24
CA ALA A 317 12.08 37.80 16.33
C ALA A 317 10.97 38.83 16.03
N HIS A 318 10.21 38.64 14.94
CA HIS A 318 9.10 39.54 14.58
C HIS A 318 7.97 39.55 15.61
N ALA A 319 7.65 38.41 16.23
CA ALA A 319 6.66 38.36 17.30
C ALA A 319 7.14 39.13 18.55
N ARG A 320 8.42 38.97 18.93
CA ARG A 320 9.03 39.73 20.04
C ARG A 320 9.07 41.24 19.78
N GLU A 321 9.45 41.66 18.58
CA GLU A 321 9.47 43.08 18.18
C GLU A 321 8.08 43.72 18.26
N ASN A 322 7.03 42.97 17.92
CA ASN A 322 5.65 43.44 17.97
C ASN A 322 4.98 43.28 19.36
N SER A 323 5.74 42.92 20.41
CA SER A 323 5.21 42.58 21.74
C SER A 323 4.09 41.53 21.73
N GLN A 324 4.06 40.69 20.69
CA GLN A 324 3.15 39.57 20.59
C GLN A 324 3.80 38.34 21.23
N THR A 325 3.01 37.56 21.94
CA THR A 325 3.50 36.30 22.51
C THR A 325 3.85 35.36 21.37
N VAL A 326 5.13 34.96 21.28
CA VAL A 326 5.57 33.88 20.38
C VAL A 326 4.75 32.64 20.74
N GLY A 327 4.04 32.07 19.76
CA GLY A 327 3.31 30.83 19.98
C GLY A 327 4.27 29.71 20.37
N LEU A 328 3.91 28.89 21.36
CA LEU A 328 4.74 27.76 21.84
C LEU A 328 5.25 26.87 20.70
N ASN A 329 4.40 26.67 19.67
CA ASN A 329 4.73 25.93 18.45
C ASN A 329 5.97 26.44 17.70
N VAL A 330 6.24 27.75 17.71
CA VAL A 330 7.42 28.32 17.04
C VAL A 330 8.69 27.99 17.84
N TYR A 331 8.61 28.10 19.16
CA TYR A 331 9.72 27.75 20.06
C TYR A 331 10.07 26.26 19.98
N GLU A 332 9.07 25.39 20.09
CA GLU A 332 9.23 23.94 19.91
C GLU A 332 9.85 23.63 18.54
N GLY A 333 9.36 24.27 17.47
CA GLY A 333 9.89 24.07 16.12
C GLY A 333 11.37 24.45 15.96
N VAL A 334 11.84 25.53 16.62
CA VAL A 334 13.27 25.92 16.61
C VAL A 334 14.12 24.89 17.36
N GLN A 335 13.64 24.41 18.50
CA GLN A 335 14.31 23.37 19.28
C GLN A 335 14.42 22.07 18.48
N GLU A 336 13.31 21.57 17.93
CA GLU A 336 13.24 20.35 17.11
C GLU A 336 14.16 20.45 15.88
N ALA A 337 14.17 21.61 15.19
CA ALA A 337 15.08 21.83 14.07
C ALA A 337 16.55 21.78 14.49
N THR A 338 16.87 22.26 15.69
CA THR A 338 18.23 22.24 16.24
C THR A 338 18.68 20.82 16.59
N GLU A 339 17.80 20.03 17.20
CA GLU A 339 18.06 18.61 17.53
C GLU A 339 18.29 17.78 16.27
N LEU A 340 17.42 17.95 15.26
CA LEU A 340 17.56 17.28 13.97
C LEU A 340 18.86 17.68 13.25
N GLN A 341 19.27 18.95 13.36
CA GLN A 341 20.52 19.43 12.77
C GLN A 341 21.73 18.75 13.42
N ALA A 342 21.76 18.67 14.75
CA ALA A 342 22.83 18.00 15.49
C ALA A 342 22.90 16.51 15.12
N LEU A 343 21.74 15.86 14.96
CA LEU A 343 21.65 14.46 14.57
C LEU A 343 22.19 14.21 13.16
N ILE A 344 21.85 15.04 12.18
CA ILE A 344 22.39 14.96 10.80
C ILE A 344 23.90 15.15 10.80
N GLN A 345 24.42 16.12 11.57
CA GLN A 345 25.87 16.35 11.65
C GLN A 345 26.61 15.16 12.25
N LYS A 346 26.05 14.53 13.29
CA LYS A 346 26.65 13.39 13.99
C LYS A 346 26.62 12.11 13.14
N THR A 347 25.49 11.81 12.51
CA THR A 347 25.25 10.50 11.86
C THR A 347 25.45 10.51 10.35
N ARG A 348 25.50 11.70 9.73
CA ARG A 348 25.44 11.90 8.28
C ARG A 348 24.19 11.28 7.62
N MET A 349 23.10 11.13 8.39
CA MET A 349 21.82 10.64 7.88
C MET A 349 21.26 11.51 6.76
N PRO A 350 20.53 10.94 5.79
CA PRO A 350 19.68 11.72 4.91
C PRO A 350 18.46 12.24 5.67
N LEU A 351 17.86 13.32 5.17
CA LEU A 351 16.49 13.69 5.52
C LEU A 351 15.52 13.09 4.51
N VAL A 352 14.36 12.66 4.97
CA VAL A 352 13.30 12.20 4.07
C VAL A 352 12.25 13.28 3.96
N LYS A 353 12.06 13.76 2.72
CA LYS A 353 10.96 14.65 2.36
C LYS A 353 9.71 13.81 2.13
N THR A 354 8.70 13.99 2.95
CA THR A 354 7.52 13.12 2.96
C THR A 354 6.22 13.89 2.90
N SER A 355 5.23 13.34 2.22
CA SER A 355 3.82 13.67 2.40
C SER A 355 3.05 12.40 2.75
N VAL A 356 2.09 12.51 3.66
CA VAL A 356 1.25 11.42 4.15
C VAL A 356 -0.20 11.81 3.94
N SER A 357 -0.91 11.01 3.15
CA SER A 357 -2.30 11.25 2.81
C SER A 357 -3.13 10.00 3.09
N PHE A 358 -4.33 10.20 3.63
CA PHE A 358 -5.29 9.15 3.92
C PHE A 358 -6.54 9.31 3.06
N CYS A 359 -7.21 8.21 2.75
CA CYS A 359 -8.49 8.23 2.05
C CYS A 359 -9.51 7.38 2.82
N ILE A 360 -10.63 8.00 3.20
CA ILE A 360 -11.80 7.30 3.74
C ILE A 360 -12.84 7.25 2.65
N CYS A 361 -13.41 6.07 2.40
CA CYS A 361 -14.51 5.89 1.45
C CYS A 361 -15.69 5.18 2.13
N ALA A 362 -16.91 5.54 1.76
CA ALA A 362 -18.12 4.82 2.15
C ALA A 362 -19.21 4.96 1.09
N GLU A 363 -20.20 4.06 1.14
CA GLU A 363 -21.40 4.09 0.28
C GLU A 363 -22.38 5.18 0.69
N ASP A 364 -22.25 5.73 1.92
CA ASP A 364 -23.07 6.81 2.44
C ASP A 364 -22.24 7.96 3.05
N LEU A 365 -22.73 9.18 2.85
CA LEU A 365 -22.05 10.41 3.25
C LEU A 365 -21.82 10.52 4.77
N ASP A 366 -22.77 10.03 5.57
CA ASP A 366 -22.71 10.17 7.02
C ASP A 366 -21.71 9.21 7.66
N THR A 367 -21.60 7.98 7.15
CA THR A 367 -20.58 7.01 7.54
C THR A 367 -19.20 7.49 7.13
N MET A 368 -19.01 7.99 5.90
CA MET A 368 -17.72 8.57 5.50
C MET A 368 -17.32 9.71 6.44
N ARG A 369 -18.24 10.62 6.79
CA ARG A 369 -17.97 11.73 7.71
C ARG A 369 -17.62 11.24 9.13
N ARG A 370 -18.37 10.27 9.65
CA ARG A 370 -18.14 9.67 10.97
C ARG A 370 -16.75 9.04 11.03
N ASN A 371 -16.43 8.18 10.06
CA ASN A 371 -15.16 7.48 9.96
C ASN A 371 -13.99 8.46 9.78
N THR A 372 -14.17 9.51 8.98
CA THR A 372 -13.18 10.59 8.82
C THR A 372 -12.89 11.28 10.16
N ASN A 373 -13.92 11.64 10.94
CA ASN A 373 -13.73 12.29 12.23
C ASN A 373 -13.14 11.34 13.29
N SER A 374 -13.49 10.06 13.25
CA SER A 374 -12.88 9.02 14.08
C SER A 374 -11.38 8.92 13.79
N LEU A 375 -10.99 8.84 12.51
CA LEU A 375 -9.57 8.77 12.12
C LEU A 375 -8.77 9.98 12.62
N ILE A 376 -9.31 11.20 12.47
CA ILE A 376 -8.68 12.42 12.98
C ILE A 376 -8.47 12.35 14.50
N SER A 377 -9.45 11.84 15.24
CA SER A 377 -9.36 11.71 16.70
C SER A 377 -8.31 10.69 17.12
N ILE A 378 -8.30 9.52 16.48
CA ILE A 378 -7.35 8.43 16.77
C ILE A 378 -5.90 8.89 16.51
N TYR A 379 -5.63 9.49 15.35
CA TYR A 379 -4.27 9.94 15.03
C TYR A 379 -3.80 11.10 15.92
N ARG A 380 -4.73 11.93 16.42
CA ARG A 380 -4.39 12.99 17.38
C ARG A 380 -3.84 12.44 18.69
N GLU A 381 -4.31 11.27 19.15
CA GLU A 381 -3.76 10.59 20.33
C GLU A 381 -2.30 10.14 20.11
N MET A 382 -1.93 9.83 18.87
CA MET A 382 -0.55 9.55 18.45
C MET A 382 0.28 10.81 18.16
N MET A 383 -0.22 12.00 18.54
CA MET A 383 0.42 13.29 18.26
C MET A 383 0.57 13.61 16.76
N ILE A 384 -0.22 12.96 15.90
CA ILE A 384 -0.29 13.22 14.46
C ILE A 384 -1.56 14.01 14.17
N GLU A 385 -1.40 15.22 13.63
CA GLU A 385 -2.56 16.05 13.26
C GLU A 385 -2.95 15.76 11.81
N LEU A 386 -4.19 15.29 11.63
CA LEU A 386 -4.79 15.12 10.32
C LEU A 386 -5.72 16.29 10.01
N VAL A 387 -5.56 16.86 8.81
CA VAL A 387 -6.44 17.90 8.29
C VAL A 387 -7.13 17.43 7.03
N ARG A 388 -8.30 17.99 6.78
CA ARG A 388 -9.10 17.78 5.56
C ARG A 388 -9.07 19.06 4.72
N PRO A 389 -8.13 19.19 3.76
CA PRO A 389 -7.94 20.43 3.04
C PRO A 389 -9.16 20.74 2.17
N TYR A 390 -9.65 21.97 2.24
CA TYR A 390 -10.78 22.42 1.45
C TYR A 390 -10.29 22.79 0.04
N GLY A 391 -10.84 22.16 -0.99
CA GLY A 391 -10.48 22.43 -2.39
C GLY A 391 -9.40 21.52 -2.97
N ASP A 392 -8.56 20.88 -2.14
CA ASP A 392 -7.50 19.98 -2.63
C ASP A 392 -7.93 18.52 -2.77
N GLN A 393 -9.18 18.18 -2.48
CA GLN A 393 -9.67 16.79 -2.48
C GLN A 393 -9.41 16.09 -3.82
N PHE A 394 -9.60 16.78 -4.95
CA PHE A 394 -9.32 16.23 -6.27
C PHE A 394 -7.83 16.10 -6.57
N LEU A 395 -6.99 17.01 -6.04
CA LEU A 395 -5.54 16.90 -6.15
C LEU A 395 -5.03 15.69 -5.36
N LEU A 396 -5.53 15.51 -4.13
CA LEU A 396 -5.21 14.36 -3.27
C LEU A 396 -5.68 13.05 -3.89
N PHE A 397 -6.89 13.01 -4.47
CA PHE A 397 -7.35 11.85 -5.25
C PHE A 397 -6.33 11.44 -6.31
N ASN A 398 -5.84 12.40 -7.09
CA ASN A 398 -4.85 12.14 -8.14
C ASN A 398 -3.48 11.74 -7.60
N GLU A 399 -3.12 12.09 -6.36
CA GLU A 399 -1.88 11.61 -5.74
C GLU A 399 -1.88 10.12 -5.40
N PHE A 400 -3.05 9.51 -5.20
CA PHE A 400 -3.18 8.06 -4.99
C PHE A 400 -2.99 7.26 -6.28
N ILE A 401 -3.15 7.89 -7.44
CA ILE A 401 -2.93 7.22 -8.73
C ILE A 401 -1.45 6.78 -8.83
N PRO A 402 -1.18 5.50 -9.12
CA PRO A 402 0.17 5.01 -9.32
C PRO A 402 0.92 5.82 -10.39
N GLY A 403 2.14 6.22 -10.06
CA GLY A 403 3.02 7.01 -10.92
C GLY A 403 2.77 8.51 -10.88
N ALA A 404 1.63 8.98 -10.35
CA ALA A 404 1.34 10.41 -10.28
C ALA A 404 2.44 11.19 -9.54
N ARG A 405 2.55 12.49 -9.83
CA ARG A 405 3.37 13.40 -9.01
C ARG A 405 2.60 13.85 -7.77
N ARG A 406 3.30 14.47 -6.83
CA ARG A 406 2.66 15.23 -5.75
C ARG A 406 2.07 16.53 -6.31
N TYR A 407 0.82 16.81 -5.98
CA TYR A 407 0.09 18.01 -6.35
C TYR A 407 -0.05 18.99 -5.18
N VAL A 408 -0.32 18.48 -3.97
CA VAL A 408 -0.46 19.27 -2.75
C VAL A 408 0.90 19.39 -2.05
N ASN A 409 1.40 20.62 -1.93
CA ASN A 409 2.74 20.87 -1.38
C ASN A 409 2.72 21.49 0.03
N ASP A 410 1.54 21.78 0.57
CA ASP A 410 1.39 22.46 1.87
C ASP A 410 1.72 21.55 3.07
N TYR A 411 1.58 20.23 2.90
CA TYR A 411 1.74 19.24 3.97
C TYR A 411 3.01 18.38 3.78
N ILE A 412 4.13 19.04 3.48
CA ILE A 412 5.43 18.38 3.31
C ILE A 412 6.23 18.43 4.61
N HIS A 413 6.64 17.24 5.05
CA HIS A 413 7.49 17.02 6.22
C HIS A 413 8.93 16.73 5.80
N PHE A 414 9.87 17.17 6.63
CA PHE A 414 11.28 16.79 6.53
C PHE A 414 11.64 16.10 7.84
N MET A 415 11.81 14.78 7.79
CA MET A 415 11.97 13.96 9.00
C MET A 415 13.10 12.95 8.85
N GLU A 416 13.50 12.39 9.99
CA GLU A 416 14.44 11.28 10.03
C GLU A 416 13.83 10.02 9.37
N PRO A 417 14.63 9.19 8.66
CA PRO A 417 14.20 7.88 8.16
C PRO A 417 13.52 6.97 9.21
N GLY A 418 13.89 7.10 10.49
CA GLY A 418 13.33 6.35 11.61
C GLY A 418 11.83 6.54 11.80
N VAL A 419 11.27 7.73 11.55
CA VAL A 419 9.83 7.98 11.70
C VAL A 419 8.99 7.18 10.69
N LEU A 420 9.52 7.04 9.47
CA LEU A 420 8.90 6.21 8.44
C LEU A 420 9.03 4.72 8.74
N ALA A 421 10.20 4.31 9.24
CA ALA A 421 10.45 2.93 9.63
C ALA A 421 9.59 2.51 10.84
N ALA A 422 9.41 3.40 11.82
CA ALA A 422 8.53 3.22 12.96
C ALA A 422 7.07 3.03 12.53
N GLY A 423 6.65 3.61 11.39
CA GLY A 423 5.33 3.36 10.82
C GLY A 423 5.06 1.88 10.50
N MET A 424 6.11 1.08 10.29
CA MET A 424 6.04 -0.35 10.01
C MET A 424 5.19 -0.68 8.77
N PHE A 425 5.54 -0.10 7.62
CA PHE A 425 4.87 -0.38 6.35
C PHE A 425 4.92 -1.88 6.01
N GLY A 426 3.77 -2.46 5.68
CA GLY A 426 3.66 -3.89 5.38
C GLY A 426 3.55 -4.79 6.61
N ALA A 427 3.64 -4.28 7.84
CA ALA A 427 3.29 -5.06 9.03
C ALA A 427 1.82 -5.49 8.95
N THR A 428 1.50 -6.73 9.30
CA THR A 428 0.14 -7.26 9.23
C THR A 428 -0.23 -8.06 10.48
N GLN A 429 -1.53 -8.06 10.76
CA GLN A 429 -2.22 -8.94 11.72
C GLN A 429 -2.80 -10.20 11.08
N ASP A 430 -2.63 -10.36 9.77
CA ASP A 430 -3.15 -11.50 9.05
C ASP A 430 -2.47 -12.77 9.56
N LEU A 431 -3.31 -13.76 9.84
CA LEU A 431 -2.94 -15.04 10.44
C LEU A 431 -3.66 -16.14 9.68
N GLY A 432 -2.94 -17.23 9.40
CA GLY A 432 -3.45 -18.37 8.66
C GLY A 432 -3.04 -18.37 7.19
N ASP A 433 -3.58 -19.33 6.46
CA ASP A 433 -3.38 -19.51 5.03
C ASP A 433 -4.40 -18.68 4.21
N ASN A 434 -4.11 -18.43 2.92
CA ASN A 434 -5.02 -17.67 2.06
C ASN A 434 -6.34 -18.39 1.79
N ILE A 435 -6.26 -19.72 1.67
CA ILE A 435 -7.38 -20.65 1.50
C ILE A 435 -7.23 -21.78 2.52
N GLY A 436 -8.32 -22.44 2.87
CA GLY A 436 -8.29 -23.56 3.80
C GLY A 436 -9.59 -23.77 4.55
N PHE A 437 -9.59 -24.72 5.46
CA PHE A 437 -10.67 -24.81 6.43
C PHE A 437 -10.58 -23.66 7.43
N TYR A 438 -11.71 -23.05 7.72
CA TYR A 438 -11.83 -22.06 8.79
C TYR A 438 -11.57 -22.71 10.15
N ILE A 439 -10.66 -22.14 10.93
CA ILE A 439 -10.31 -22.65 12.27
C ILE A 439 -10.62 -21.69 13.41
N GLY A 440 -10.97 -20.44 13.10
CA GLY A 440 -11.31 -19.43 14.10
C GLY A 440 -11.12 -18.00 13.58
N THR A 441 -11.18 -17.03 14.49
CA THR A 441 -10.89 -15.62 14.18
C THR A 441 -9.71 -15.07 14.95
N THR A 442 -9.07 -14.03 14.41
CA THR A 442 -8.14 -13.20 15.17
C THR A 442 -8.93 -12.40 16.21
N GLY A 443 -8.49 -12.41 17.47
CA GLY A 443 -9.30 -11.98 18.63
C GLY A 443 -10.11 -10.68 18.46
N ILE A 444 -9.47 -9.52 18.49
CA ILE A 444 -10.16 -8.22 18.55
C ILE A 444 -10.79 -7.84 17.20
N LEU A 445 -10.09 -8.11 16.10
CA LEU A 445 -10.53 -7.72 14.75
C LEU A 445 -11.50 -8.70 14.11
N ASN A 446 -11.71 -9.86 14.74
CA ASN A 446 -12.54 -10.95 14.23
C ASN A 446 -12.25 -11.35 12.76
N LYS A 447 -10.98 -11.28 12.32
CA LYS A 447 -10.63 -11.72 10.96
C LYS A 447 -10.65 -13.22 10.88
N ALA A 448 -11.25 -13.78 9.83
CA ALA A 448 -11.27 -15.22 9.62
C ALA A 448 -9.86 -15.78 9.41
N VAL A 449 -9.55 -16.89 10.09
CA VAL A 449 -8.29 -17.62 10.01
C VAL A 449 -8.54 -18.96 9.35
N TYR A 450 -7.85 -19.20 8.22
CA TYR A 450 -7.91 -20.45 7.49
C TYR A 450 -6.64 -21.26 7.71
N MET A 451 -6.75 -22.58 7.58
CA MET A 451 -5.63 -23.49 7.64
C MET A 451 -5.76 -24.56 6.55
N THR A 452 -4.69 -24.72 5.77
CA THR A 452 -4.50 -25.80 4.81
C THR A 452 -3.31 -26.64 5.25
N PRO A 453 -3.53 -27.72 6.02
CA PRO A 453 -2.43 -28.50 6.61
C PRO A 453 -1.40 -29.04 5.60
N SER A 454 -1.82 -29.34 4.36
CA SER A 454 -0.96 -29.86 3.30
C SER A 454 -0.03 -28.81 2.69
N LEU A 455 -0.40 -27.52 2.75
CA LEU A 455 0.29 -26.44 2.05
C LEU A 455 1.72 -26.21 2.57
N ALA A 456 1.96 -26.48 3.85
CA ALA A 456 3.30 -26.40 4.43
C ALA A 456 4.29 -27.43 3.83
N ALA A 457 3.79 -28.51 3.22
CA ALA A 457 4.63 -29.56 2.63
C ALA A 457 5.03 -29.27 1.17
N THR A 458 4.27 -28.42 0.47
CA THR A 458 4.37 -28.29 -1.00
C THR A 458 5.44 -27.30 -1.44
N ASN A 459 5.99 -26.46 -0.53
CA ASN A 459 6.92 -25.38 -0.85
C ASN A 459 6.41 -24.42 -1.96
N THR A 460 5.09 -24.38 -2.19
CA THR A 460 4.46 -23.57 -3.24
C THR A 460 4.13 -22.15 -2.77
N VAL A 461 4.16 -21.90 -1.46
CA VAL A 461 3.83 -20.59 -0.89
C VAL A 461 5.05 -19.67 -0.94
N ALA A 462 4.88 -18.51 -1.58
CA ALA A 462 5.92 -17.49 -1.62
C ALA A 462 6.29 -17.05 -0.19
N ASN A 463 7.60 -16.97 0.10
CA ASN A 463 8.14 -16.50 1.38
C ASN A 463 7.81 -17.39 2.60
N GLN A 464 7.56 -18.69 2.37
CA GLN A 464 7.37 -19.68 3.43
C GLN A 464 8.57 -19.73 4.40
N LYS A 465 8.31 -19.55 5.70
CA LYS A 465 9.34 -19.57 6.76
C LYS A 465 9.58 -20.95 7.37
N THR A 466 8.59 -21.85 7.27
CA THR A 466 8.64 -23.18 7.91
C THR A 466 8.14 -24.24 6.94
N SER A 467 8.87 -25.34 6.83
CA SER A 467 8.43 -26.57 6.17
C SER A 467 7.95 -27.63 7.18
N ALA A 468 7.89 -27.27 8.47
CA ALA A 468 7.48 -28.20 9.52
C ALA A 468 5.95 -28.39 9.49
N LEU A 469 5.52 -29.65 9.32
CA LEU A 469 4.12 -30.08 9.40
C LEU A 469 3.67 -30.40 10.84
N SER A 470 4.53 -30.16 11.82
CA SER A 470 4.28 -30.47 13.22
C SER A 470 3.67 -29.27 13.96
N VAL A 471 2.53 -29.49 14.61
CA VAL A 471 1.88 -28.50 15.48
C VAL A 471 2.01 -28.97 16.93
N ALA A 472 2.37 -28.05 17.83
CA ALA A 472 2.37 -28.28 19.27
C ALA A 472 1.23 -27.49 19.91
N VAL A 473 0.30 -28.18 20.58
CA VAL A 473 -0.84 -27.57 21.29
C VAL A 473 -0.62 -27.70 22.80
N THR A 474 -0.52 -26.57 23.50
CA THR A 474 -0.25 -26.52 24.95
C THR A 474 -1.27 -25.62 25.66
N GLY A 475 -1.37 -25.72 26.99
CA GLY A 475 -2.38 -24.98 27.78
C GLY A 475 -2.90 -25.76 29.01
N SER A 476 -3.68 -25.10 29.86
CA SER A 476 -4.23 -25.65 31.12
C SER A 476 -5.48 -26.51 30.91
N THR A 477 -5.86 -27.34 31.89
CA THR A 477 -7.10 -28.14 31.81
C THR A 477 -8.31 -27.21 31.68
N GLY A 478 -9.22 -27.53 30.74
CA GLY A 478 -10.39 -26.70 30.43
C GLY A 478 -10.15 -25.58 29.42
N SER A 479 -8.91 -25.35 28.97
CA SER A 479 -8.58 -24.28 28.00
C SER A 479 -8.98 -24.58 26.54
N GLY A 480 -9.76 -25.64 26.28
CA GLY A 480 -10.18 -26.02 24.93
C GLY A 480 -9.16 -26.78 24.08
N LYS A 481 -8.00 -27.20 24.61
CA LYS A 481 -6.96 -27.91 23.84
C LYS A 481 -7.49 -29.12 23.06
N SER A 482 -8.20 -30.02 23.73
CA SER A 482 -8.72 -31.25 23.12
C SER A 482 -9.70 -30.93 21.99
N PHE A 483 -10.56 -29.92 22.20
CA PHE A 483 -11.49 -29.45 21.17
C PHE A 483 -10.74 -28.91 19.94
N GLY A 484 -9.78 -28.01 20.15
CA GLY A 484 -8.98 -27.44 19.05
C GLY A 484 -8.18 -28.49 18.28
N THR A 485 -7.53 -29.43 18.97
CA THR A 485 -6.82 -30.53 18.31
C THR A 485 -7.77 -31.43 17.52
N ASN A 486 -8.92 -31.79 18.09
CA ASN A 486 -9.90 -32.63 17.40
C ASN A 486 -10.52 -31.93 16.20
N LEU A 487 -10.77 -30.62 16.29
CA LEU A 487 -11.25 -29.81 15.16
C LEU A 487 -10.25 -29.84 14.00
N ILE A 488 -8.97 -29.56 14.26
CA ILE A 488 -7.94 -29.58 13.21
C ILE A 488 -7.83 -30.97 12.57
N VAL A 489 -7.87 -32.02 13.38
CA VAL A 489 -7.85 -33.41 12.90
C VAL A 489 -9.10 -33.74 12.06
N TYR A 490 -10.29 -33.36 12.53
CA TYR A 490 -11.54 -33.57 11.83
C TYR A 490 -11.55 -32.87 10.47
N LEU A 491 -11.14 -31.60 10.42
CA LEU A 491 -11.02 -30.83 9.18
C LEU A 491 -9.98 -31.46 8.24
N ALA A 492 -8.84 -31.93 8.75
CA ALA A 492 -7.85 -32.64 7.93
C ALA A 492 -8.43 -33.92 7.30
N VAL A 493 -9.20 -34.72 8.06
CA VAL A 493 -9.88 -35.92 7.55
C VAL A 493 -10.93 -35.57 6.50
N LEU A 494 -11.74 -34.51 6.74
CA LEU A 494 -12.67 -33.98 5.74
C LEU A 494 -11.95 -33.60 4.43
N GLY A 495 -10.77 -32.99 4.53
CA GLY A 495 -9.92 -32.63 3.39
C GLY A 495 -9.26 -33.81 2.66
N GLY A 496 -9.45 -35.05 3.15
CA GLY A 496 -8.92 -36.28 2.54
C GLY A 496 -7.69 -36.86 3.23
N ALA A 497 -7.26 -36.33 4.38
CA ALA A 497 -6.11 -36.85 5.11
C ALA A 497 -6.45 -38.13 5.91
N GLN A 498 -5.48 -39.04 6.01
CA GLN A 498 -5.57 -40.18 6.94
C GLN A 498 -5.02 -39.77 8.30
N THR A 499 -5.78 -40.05 9.37
CA THR A 499 -5.39 -39.66 10.73
C THR A 499 -5.20 -40.88 11.64
N LEU A 500 -4.12 -40.87 12.42
CA LEU A 500 -3.91 -41.76 13.56
C LEU A 500 -3.94 -40.92 14.86
N ILE A 501 -4.86 -41.25 15.77
CA ILE A 501 -4.95 -40.62 17.10
C ILE A 501 -4.45 -41.60 18.16
N VAL A 502 -3.46 -41.18 18.94
CA VAL A 502 -2.99 -41.92 20.12
C VAL A 502 -3.49 -41.21 21.36
N ASP A 503 -4.55 -41.73 21.97
CA ASP A 503 -5.17 -41.15 23.16
C ASP A 503 -5.02 -42.06 24.38
N PRO A 504 -4.01 -41.83 25.23
CA PRO A 504 -3.77 -42.63 26.43
C PRO A 504 -4.82 -42.40 27.54
N LYS A 505 -5.69 -41.38 27.42
CA LYS A 505 -6.67 -41.00 28.47
C LYS A 505 -8.12 -41.27 28.09
N GLY A 506 -8.42 -41.57 26.83
CA GLY A 506 -9.77 -41.87 26.32
C GLY A 506 -10.70 -40.65 26.22
N GLY A 507 -10.15 -39.44 26.12
CA GLY A 507 -10.90 -38.20 25.95
C GLY A 507 -11.31 -37.89 24.50
N ALA A 508 -10.59 -38.40 23.50
CA ALA A 508 -10.82 -38.13 22.08
C ALA A 508 -11.97 -38.97 21.48
N THR A 509 -12.33 -40.09 22.10
CA THR A 509 -13.46 -40.95 21.66
C THR A 509 -14.84 -40.44 22.09
N ARG A 510 -14.93 -39.36 22.88
CA ARG A 510 -16.18 -38.84 23.47
C ARG A 510 -16.57 -37.43 23.05
N SER A 511 -15.71 -36.72 22.32
CA SER A 511 -15.83 -35.29 22.00
C SER A 511 -16.01 -35.04 20.53
#